data_AF-A0A388KH77-F1
#
_entry.id   AF-A0A388KH77-F1
#
_cell.length_a   1.000
_cell.length_b   1.000
_cell.length_c   1.000
_cell.angle_alpha   90.00
_cell.angle_beta   90.00
_cell.angle_gamma   90.00
#
_symmetry.space_group_name_H-M   'P 1'
#
loop_
_entity.id
_entity.type
_entity.pdbx_description
1 polymer ?
#
loop_
_entity_poly.entity_id
_entity_poly.type
_entity_poly.pdbx_seq_one_letter_code
_entity_poly.pdbx_strand_id
1 'polypeptide(L)'
;VNFSQISALLGQQELEGRRVPRMVSGKTLPCFPPWDTSARSGGFICDRFLTGLRPQEYYFHCMAGREGLVDTTVKTSRSGYLQRCLVKNLECLRVHYDCTVRDSDGSIVQFYYGEDGVDVMKTSYLTKFDFMAQVWWSAMPL
;
A
#
# COMPACT_ATOMS: atom_id res chain seq x y z
N VAL A 1 -6.90 -10.91 10.69
CA VAL A 1 -7.81 -10.77 9.53
C VAL A 1 -7.88 -12.06 8.71
N ASN A 2 -6.77 -12.55 8.15
CA ASN A 2 -6.82 -13.74 7.28
C ASN A 2 -7.30 -15.01 8.03
N PHE A 3 -6.76 -15.26 9.22
CA PHE A 3 -7.22 -16.39 10.07
C PHE A 3 -8.71 -16.29 10.40
N SER A 4 -9.23 -15.09 10.69
CA SER A 4 -10.65 -14.88 10.98
C SER A 4 -11.54 -15.06 9.76
N GLN A 5 -11.08 -14.73 8.54
CA GLN A 5 -11.84 -14.98 7.31
C GLN A 5 -11.92 -16.47 6.95
N ILE A 6 -10.88 -17.23 7.29
CA ILE A 6 -10.87 -18.68 7.11
C ILE A 6 -11.79 -19.36 8.13
N SER A 7 -11.65 -18.98 9.41
CA SER A 7 -12.23 -19.73 10.53
C SER A 7 -13.57 -19.19 11.04
N ALA A 8 -13.88 -17.90 10.86
CA ALA A 8 -15.05 -17.26 11.46
C ALA A 8 -16.05 -16.74 10.41
N LEU A 9 -15.72 -15.65 9.69
CA LEU A 9 -16.57 -15.03 8.67
C LEU A 9 -15.77 -14.05 7.78
N LEU A 10 -16.22 -13.81 6.55
CA LEU A 10 -15.59 -12.84 5.64
C LEU A 10 -15.91 -11.39 6.01
N GLY A 11 -17.14 -11.11 6.39
CA GLY A 11 -17.61 -9.78 6.79
C GLY A 11 -18.18 -8.96 5.64
N GLN A 12 -18.26 -7.65 5.83
CA GLN A 12 -18.81 -6.71 4.86
C GLN A 12 -17.92 -6.61 3.62
N GLN A 13 -18.48 -6.85 2.43
CA GLN A 13 -17.82 -6.50 1.17
C GLN A 13 -18.11 -5.03 0.86
N GLU A 14 -17.05 -4.28 0.64
CA GLU A 14 -17.08 -2.86 0.32
C GLU A 14 -16.54 -2.65 -1.10
N LEU A 15 -17.17 -1.73 -1.84
CA LEU A 15 -16.85 -1.33 -3.20
C LEU A 15 -16.70 0.18 -3.24
N GLU A 16 -15.52 0.69 -3.55
CA GLU A 16 -15.17 2.12 -3.62
C GLU A 16 -15.55 2.91 -2.35
N GLY A 17 -15.36 2.31 -1.17
CA GLY A 17 -15.73 2.93 0.11
C GLY A 17 -17.24 2.92 0.39
N ARG A 18 -18.01 2.11 -0.34
CA ARG A 18 -19.48 2.00 -0.22
C ARG A 18 -19.91 0.54 -0.15
N ARG A 19 -21.12 0.29 0.34
CA ARG A 19 -21.73 -1.05 0.24
C ARG A 19 -22.04 -1.41 -1.21
N VAL A 20 -22.34 -2.68 -1.44
CA VAL A 20 -22.69 -3.21 -2.76
C VAL A 20 -23.76 -2.35 -3.46
N PRO A 21 -23.53 -1.91 -4.71
CA PRO A 21 -24.45 -1.04 -5.43
C PRO A 21 -25.77 -1.76 -5.72
N ARG A 22 -26.86 -0.99 -5.69
CA ARG A 22 -28.19 -1.46 -6.10
C ARG A 22 -28.40 -1.15 -7.59
N MET A 23 -29.07 -2.05 -8.28
CA MET A 23 -29.57 -1.84 -9.64
C MET A 23 -30.74 -0.84 -9.63
N VAL A 24 -31.11 -0.32 -10.81
CA VAL A 24 -32.26 0.58 -10.99
C VAL A 24 -33.57 -0.02 -10.44
N SER A 25 -33.68 -1.34 -10.43
CA SER A 25 -34.80 -2.09 -9.83
C SER A 25 -34.81 -2.11 -8.30
N GLY A 26 -33.84 -1.48 -7.62
CA GLY A 26 -33.69 -1.46 -6.16
C GLY A 26 -33.09 -2.75 -5.56
N LYS A 27 -32.70 -3.72 -6.42
CA LYS A 27 -32.12 -5.00 -6.04
C LYS A 27 -30.59 -4.98 -6.12
N THR A 28 -29.90 -5.68 -5.21
CA THR A 28 -28.45 -5.91 -5.31
C THR A 28 -28.11 -7.14 -6.16
N LEU A 29 -28.92 -8.20 -6.08
CA LEU A 29 -28.90 -9.34 -7.00
C LEU A 29 -30.31 -9.77 -7.39
N PRO A 30 -30.49 -10.46 -8.54
CA PRO A 30 -31.80 -10.93 -8.98
C PRO A 30 -32.53 -11.84 -7.98
N CYS A 31 -31.78 -12.56 -7.14
CA CYS A 31 -32.29 -13.44 -6.10
C CYS A 31 -32.79 -12.72 -4.85
N PHE A 32 -32.52 -11.43 -4.69
CA PHE A 32 -33.04 -10.63 -3.57
C PHE A 32 -34.30 -9.85 -4.00
N PRO A 33 -35.26 -9.64 -3.08
CA PRO A 33 -36.39 -8.78 -3.35
C PRO A 33 -35.94 -7.31 -3.51
N PRO A 34 -36.71 -6.47 -4.23
CA PRO A 34 -36.44 -5.05 -4.32
C PRO A 34 -36.38 -4.42 -2.92
N TRP A 35 -35.41 -3.55 -2.68
CA TRP A 35 -35.29 -2.80 -1.42
C TRP A 35 -35.13 -3.66 -0.16
N ASP A 36 -34.59 -4.87 -0.31
CA ASP A 36 -34.24 -5.70 0.86
C ASP A 36 -33.28 -4.94 1.79
N THR A 37 -33.59 -4.95 3.09
CA THR A 37 -32.82 -4.32 4.18
C THR A 37 -31.91 -5.32 4.90
N SER A 38 -31.94 -6.60 4.50
CA SER A 38 -31.09 -7.63 5.09
C SER A 38 -29.61 -7.31 4.91
N ALA A 39 -28.80 -7.58 5.95
CA ALA A 39 -27.35 -7.37 5.89
C ALA A 39 -26.69 -8.14 4.72
N ARG A 40 -27.21 -9.35 4.43
CA ARG A 40 -26.74 -10.20 3.33
C ARG A 40 -27.02 -9.59 1.95
N SER A 41 -28.19 -9.00 1.73
CA SER A 41 -28.47 -8.26 0.49
C SER A 41 -27.54 -7.06 0.31
N GLY A 42 -27.09 -6.44 1.41
CA GLY A 42 -26.11 -5.36 1.42
C GLY A 42 -24.65 -5.79 1.34
N GLY A 43 -24.36 -7.07 1.08
CA GLY A 43 -22.99 -7.58 0.90
C GLY A 43 -22.26 -8.01 2.17
N PHE A 44 -22.98 -8.21 3.28
CA PHE A 44 -22.38 -8.81 4.48
C PHE A 44 -22.35 -10.34 4.38
N ILE A 45 -21.15 -10.92 4.43
CA ILE A 45 -20.93 -12.36 4.33
C ILE A 45 -20.70 -12.93 5.73
N CYS A 46 -21.69 -13.66 6.25
CA CYS A 46 -21.60 -14.34 7.55
C CYS A 46 -20.84 -15.66 7.45
N ASP A 47 -20.79 -16.25 6.25
CA ASP A 47 -20.15 -17.53 6.00
C ASP A 47 -18.61 -17.35 5.89
N ARG A 48 -17.87 -18.46 5.95
CA ARG A 48 -16.40 -18.50 6.04
C ARG A 48 -15.80 -19.41 4.97
N PHE A 49 -14.52 -19.21 4.65
CA PHE A 49 -13.88 -20.03 3.62
C PHE A 49 -13.84 -21.52 3.96
N LEU A 50 -13.70 -21.88 5.25
CA LEU A 50 -13.65 -23.28 5.68
C LEU A 50 -14.91 -24.07 5.32
N THR A 51 -16.09 -23.45 5.42
CA THR A 51 -17.38 -24.11 5.14
C THR A 51 -17.91 -23.81 3.74
N GLY A 52 -17.22 -22.94 3.00
CA GLY A 52 -17.66 -22.44 1.70
C GLY A 52 -18.63 -21.26 1.80
N LEU A 53 -18.81 -20.58 0.67
CA LEU A 53 -19.66 -19.40 0.51
C LEU A 53 -20.92 -19.75 -0.29
N ARG A 54 -22.05 -19.10 0.00
CA ARG A 54 -23.25 -19.25 -0.82
C ARG A 54 -23.08 -18.51 -2.15
N PRO A 55 -23.79 -18.91 -3.23
CA PRO A 55 -23.61 -18.29 -4.54
C PRO A 55 -23.80 -16.76 -4.56
N GLN A 56 -24.71 -16.23 -3.74
CA GLN A 56 -24.93 -14.78 -3.64
C GLN A 56 -23.72 -14.05 -3.03
N GLU A 57 -23.16 -14.62 -1.95
CA GLU A 57 -22.00 -14.07 -1.25
C GLU A 57 -20.72 -14.21 -2.05
N TYR A 58 -20.57 -15.35 -2.74
CA TYR A 58 -19.47 -15.59 -3.65
C TYR A 58 -19.39 -14.52 -4.73
N TYR A 59 -20.53 -14.14 -5.32
CA TYR A 59 -20.57 -13.09 -6.34
C TYR A 59 -20.14 -11.73 -5.78
N PHE A 60 -20.61 -11.34 -4.59
CA PHE A 60 -20.16 -10.11 -3.93
C PHE A 60 -18.67 -10.13 -3.58
N HIS A 61 -18.15 -11.28 -3.16
CA HIS A 61 -16.73 -11.44 -2.89
C HIS A 61 -15.89 -11.28 -4.17
N CYS A 62 -16.34 -11.82 -5.31
CA CYS A 62 -15.69 -11.62 -6.59
C CYS A 62 -15.71 -10.14 -7.04
N MET A 63 -16.76 -9.38 -6.73
CA MET A 63 -16.79 -7.95 -7.03
C MET A 63 -15.68 -7.21 -6.28
N ALA A 64 -15.57 -7.41 -4.97
CA ALA A 64 -14.53 -6.79 -4.14
C ALA A 64 -13.12 -7.22 -4.57
N GLY A 65 -12.94 -8.50 -4.92
CA GLY A 65 -11.67 -9.00 -5.45
C GLY A 65 -11.26 -8.33 -6.76
N ARG A 66 -12.22 -8.06 -7.66
CA ARG A 66 -11.96 -7.37 -8.94
C ARG A 66 -11.55 -5.92 -8.73
N GLU A 67 -12.16 -5.22 -7.78
CA GLU A 67 -11.84 -3.81 -7.50
C GLU A 67 -10.35 -3.65 -7.17
N GLY A 68 -9.79 -4.50 -6.31
CA GLY A 68 -8.37 -4.46 -5.97
C GLY A 68 -7.45 -4.64 -7.18
N LEU A 69 -7.84 -5.49 -8.14
CA LEU A 69 -7.06 -5.69 -9.38
C LEU A 69 -7.15 -4.47 -10.31
N VAL A 70 -8.34 -3.88 -10.45
CA VAL A 70 -8.55 -2.69 -11.27
C VAL A 70 -7.77 -1.51 -10.69
N ASP A 71 -7.83 -1.32 -9.38
CA ASP A 71 -7.12 -0.25 -8.67
C ASP A 71 -5.60 -0.35 -8.85
N THR A 72 -5.05 -1.57 -8.71
CA THR A 72 -3.64 -1.86 -8.97
C THR A 72 -3.28 -1.49 -10.41
N THR A 73 -4.11 -1.84 -11.38
CA THR A 73 -3.87 -1.56 -12.79
C THR A 73 -3.86 -0.05 -13.05
N VAL A 74 -4.84 0.70 -12.53
CA VAL A 74 -4.99 2.13 -12.84
C VAL A 74 -3.92 2.98 -12.14
N LYS A 75 -3.59 2.68 -10.87
CA LYS A 75 -2.67 3.49 -10.07
C LYS A 75 -1.21 3.44 -10.55
N THR A 76 -0.80 2.38 -11.24
CA THR A 76 0.57 2.22 -11.76
C THR A 76 0.96 3.30 -12.78
N SER A 77 0.03 3.68 -13.65
CA SER A 77 0.29 4.61 -14.75
C SER A 77 0.75 6.00 -14.27
N ARG A 78 0.18 6.47 -13.16
CA ARG A 78 0.43 7.82 -12.63
C ARG A 78 1.80 7.94 -11.95
N SER A 79 2.18 6.96 -11.14
CA SER A 79 3.47 6.99 -10.44
C SER A 79 4.64 6.84 -11.41
N GLY A 80 4.51 6.00 -12.44
CA GLY A 80 5.58 5.76 -13.41
C GLY A 80 5.95 7.00 -14.24
N TYR A 81 4.97 7.76 -14.74
CA TYR A 81 5.25 8.98 -15.50
C TYR A 81 5.89 10.07 -14.63
N LEU A 82 5.38 10.25 -13.41
CA LEU A 82 5.98 11.19 -12.44
C LEU A 82 7.43 10.82 -12.14
N GLN A 83 7.72 9.54 -11.89
CA GLN A 83 9.07 9.06 -11.67
C GLN A 83 9.98 9.36 -12.87
N ARG A 84 9.52 9.14 -14.12
CA ARG A 84 10.30 9.46 -15.32
C ARG A 84 10.66 10.95 -15.39
N CYS A 85 9.70 11.84 -15.14
CA CYS A 85 9.94 13.28 -15.16
C CYS A 85 10.95 13.70 -14.08
N LEU A 86 10.83 13.16 -12.87
CA LEU A 86 11.75 13.45 -11.78
C LEU A 86 13.16 12.91 -12.08
N VAL A 87 13.27 11.64 -12.48
CA VAL A 87 14.56 11.02 -12.82
C VAL A 87 15.26 11.77 -13.94
N LYS A 88 14.54 12.15 -15.00
CA LYS A 88 15.16 12.87 -16.13
C LYS A 88 15.67 14.26 -15.77
N ASN A 89 14.96 14.98 -14.89
CA ASN A 89 15.40 16.30 -14.44
C ASN A 89 16.54 16.23 -13.40
N LEU A 90 16.65 15.12 -12.67
CA LEU A 90 17.63 14.97 -11.57
C LEU A 90 18.80 14.05 -11.92
N GLU A 91 18.86 13.50 -13.14
CA GLU A 91 19.89 12.50 -13.54
C GLU A 91 21.32 13.04 -13.49
N CYS A 92 21.48 14.35 -13.66
CA CYS A 92 22.79 15.00 -13.69
C CYS A 92 23.28 15.48 -12.31
N LEU A 93 22.41 15.44 -11.29
CA LEU A 93 22.79 15.88 -9.95
C LEU A 93 23.78 14.90 -9.32
N ARG A 94 24.92 15.42 -8.88
CA ARG A 94 25.96 14.64 -8.20
C ARG A 94 26.58 15.40 -7.06
N VAL A 95 27.02 14.65 -6.06
CA VAL A 95 27.84 15.17 -4.96
C VAL A 95 29.29 15.28 -5.45
N HIS A 96 29.86 16.47 -5.36
CA HIS A 96 31.26 16.73 -5.69
C HIS A 96 32.18 16.51 -4.48
N TYR A 97 33.50 16.44 -4.72
CA TYR A 97 34.51 16.24 -3.67
C TYR A 97 34.52 17.34 -2.59
N ASP A 98 33.96 18.51 -2.87
CA ASP A 98 33.77 19.61 -1.92
C ASP A 98 32.45 19.51 -1.13
N CYS A 99 31.80 18.35 -1.17
CA CYS A 99 30.50 18.04 -0.54
C CYS A 99 29.31 18.85 -1.09
N THR A 100 29.50 19.66 -2.14
CA THR A 100 28.41 20.39 -2.80
C THR A 100 27.66 19.49 -3.78
N VAL A 101 26.34 19.67 -3.89
CA VAL A 101 25.50 19.01 -4.90
C VAL A 101 25.40 19.95 -6.09
N ARG A 102 25.91 19.52 -7.25
CA ARG A 102 25.91 20.31 -8.48
C ARG A 102 25.25 19.58 -9.62
N ASP A 103 24.72 20.35 -10.55
CA ASP A 103 24.26 19.89 -11.84
C ASP A 103 25.44 19.77 -12.84
N SER A 104 25.19 19.15 -13.99
CA SER A 104 26.14 18.97 -15.08
C SER A 104 26.71 20.29 -15.63
N ASP A 105 25.92 21.37 -15.61
CA ASP A 105 26.33 22.71 -16.03
C ASP A 105 27.21 23.44 -15.00
N GLY A 106 27.47 22.82 -13.84
CA GLY A 106 28.29 23.39 -12.76
C GLY A 106 27.52 24.28 -11.76
N SER A 107 26.22 24.49 -11.99
CA SER A 107 25.32 25.18 -11.07
C SER A 107 25.20 24.43 -9.73
N ILE A 108 25.34 25.15 -8.62
CA ILE A 108 25.22 24.60 -7.25
C ILE A 108 23.73 24.58 -6.86
N VAL A 109 23.23 23.39 -6.53
CA VAL A 109 21.85 23.19 -6.07
C VAL A 109 21.78 23.16 -4.54
N GLN A 110 22.73 22.49 -3.90
CA GLN A 110 22.84 22.42 -2.45
C GLN A 110 24.31 22.54 -2.03
N PHE A 111 24.59 23.31 -0.98
CA PHE A 111 25.97 23.43 -0.47
C PHE A 111 26.45 22.20 0.28
N TYR A 112 25.53 21.46 0.89
CA TYR A 112 25.85 20.28 1.68
C TYR A 112 24.66 19.32 1.63
N TYR A 113 24.87 18.09 1.15
CA TYR A 113 23.81 17.09 0.95
C TYR A 113 23.02 16.86 2.23
N GLY A 114 21.69 17.03 2.19
CA GLY A 114 20.84 16.81 3.37
C GLY A 114 21.10 17.73 4.57
N GLU A 115 21.92 18.78 4.40
CA GLU A 115 22.42 19.66 5.48
C GLU A 115 23.32 18.98 6.53
N ASP A 116 23.53 17.66 6.44
CA ASP A 116 24.35 16.86 7.36
C ASP A 116 25.44 16.03 6.64
N GLY A 117 25.34 15.87 5.32
CA GLY A 117 26.27 15.10 4.49
C GLY A 117 26.21 13.61 4.76
N VAL A 118 25.15 13.12 5.43
CA VAL A 118 25.04 11.73 5.84
C VAL A 118 24.32 10.92 4.77
N ASP A 119 24.93 9.80 4.40
CA ASP A 119 24.30 8.81 3.53
C ASP A 119 23.11 8.16 4.25
N VAL A 120 21.92 8.27 3.66
CA VAL A 120 20.67 7.71 4.17
C VAL A 120 20.80 6.20 4.42
N MET A 121 21.58 5.50 3.59
CA MET A 121 21.80 4.05 3.74
C MET A 121 22.64 3.67 4.96
N LYS A 122 23.40 4.62 5.53
CA LYS A 122 24.26 4.42 6.70
C LYS A 122 23.67 4.97 8.00
N THR A 123 22.49 5.59 7.92
CA THR A 123 21.90 6.35 9.04
C THR A 123 21.20 5.46 10.07
N SER A 124 20.81 4.23 9.73
CA SER A 124 19.90 3.39 10.54
C SER A 124 20.36 3.06 11.96
N TYR A 125 21.68 3.08 12.21
CA TYR A 125 22.28 2.80 13.52
C TYR A 125 23.02 4.01 14.12
N LEU A 126 23.04 5.15 13.44
CA LEU A 126 23.80 6.34 13.85
C LEU A 126 23.39 6.84 15.24
N THR A 127 22.10 6.76 15.57
CA THR A 127 21.53 7.23 16.85
C THR A 127 21.31 6.12 17.88
N LYS A 128 21.60 4.87 17.54
CA LYS A 128 21.36 3.71 18.43
C LYS A 128 22.59 3.40 19.27
N PHE A 129 22.96 4.33 20.14
CA PHE A 129 24.15 4.25 20.98
C PHE A 129 24.18 3.02 21.90
N ASP A 130 23.05 2.65 22.49
CA ASP A 130 22.96 1.48 23.37
C ASP A 130 23.22 0.17 22.61
N PHE A 131 22.70 0.05 21.39
CA PHE A 131 22.95 -1.10 20.53
C PHE A 131 24.42 -1.15 20.11
N MET A 132 25.00 -0.01 19.74
CA MET A 132 26.43 0.06 19.40
C MET A 132 27.29 -0.32 20.60
N ALA A 133 26.99 0.19 21.80
CA ALA A 133 27.70 -0.15 23.02
C ALA A 133 27.64 -1.65 23.32
N GLN A 134 26.45 -2.27 23.21
CA GLN A 134 26.29 -3.72 23.41
C GLN A 134 27.12 -4.53 22.41
N VAL A 135 27.10 -4.16 21.13
CA VAL A 135 27.92 -4.81 20.10
C VAL A 135 29.40 -4.67 20.40
N TRP A 136 29.85 -3.46 20.79
CA TRP A 136 31.23 -3.19 21.18
C TRP A 136 31.69 -4.05 22.35
N TRP A 137 30.89 -4.14 23.43
CA TRP A 137 31.21 -4.97 24.59
C TRP A 137 31.22 -6.47 24.27
N SER A 138 30.35 -6.93 23.36
CA SER A 138 30.29 -8.33 22.95
C SER A 138 31.44 -8.76 22.01
N ALA A 139 32.08 -7.82 21.33
CA ALA A 139 33.14 -8.07 20.34
C ALA A 139 34.56 -8.01 20.92
N MET A 140 34.71 -7.66 22.20
CA MET A 140 36.01 -7.58 22.87
C MET A 140 36.42 -8.99 23.34
N PRO A 141 37.51 -9.60 22.81
CA PRO A 141 38.02 -10.85 23.35
C PRO A 141 38.59 -10.57 24.75
N LEU A 142 38.28 -11.47 25.70
CA LEU A 142 38.87 -11.48 27.05
C LEU A 142 40.41 -11.45 27.01
#